data_AF-A0A1S4CWL6-F1
#
_entry.id   AF-A0A1S4CWL6-F1
#
_cell.length_a   1.000
_cell.length_b   1.000
_cell.length_c   1.000
_cell.angle_alpha   90.00
_cell.angle_beta   90.00
_cell.angle_gamma   90.00
#
_symmetry.space_group_name_H-M   'P 1'
#
loop_
_entity.id
_entity.type
_entity.pdbx_description
1 polymer ?
#
loop_
_entity_poly.entity_id
_entity_poly.type
_entity_poly.pdbx_seq_one_letter_code
_entity_poly.pdbx_strand_id
1 'polypeptide(L)'
;MEEEKKKRKNKKKKNKQTKGIENNAVGAEESASSNQNHAAEIRCADAHTDDTSGADETPSRHVTNGAKVSSLAENEKHSRMDTEPTSQEKIKQLQRDKDAHMQKEAISEEKLKQLGKEKDANLLKESNLEERIKQLQTENNNHRHKEASFEEKIMQSQKEISSLKRQEAGQEEKIRQLQMEKDVYLQKEAEFEMKNSQLQSEKNSWLQKESGFEERISQLVNEVEKLNSKRVSLEEKVEEMEKEIENRVQKEVHLEERISQLVDEVENLNSMRVSLEGKVKEIEKKRENWFQKEVISYILMLVVLSGLCC
;
A
#
# COMPACT_ATOMS: atom_id res chain seq x y z
N MET A 1 25.92 18.13 20.69
CA MET A 1 25.99 19.13 19.61
C MET A 1 25.20 18.58 18.44
N GLU A 2 23.96 19.04 18.32
CA GLU A 2 22.97 18.65 17.30
C GLU A 2 23.29 19.28 15.94
N GLU A 3 23.24 18.48 14.87
CA GLU A 3 23.21 18.99 13.50
C GLU A 3 21.77 19.06 12.99
N GLU A 4 21.17 20.26 13.04
CA GLU A 4 19.91 20.58 12.35
C GLU A 4 20.13 20.71 10.83
N LYS A 5 19.64 19.73 10.05
CA LYS A 5 19.52 19.86 8.59
C LYS A 5 18.13 20.36 8.18
N LYS A 6 18.00 21.67 7.99
CA LYS A 6 16.84 22.33 7.36
C LYS A 6 16.83 22.09 5.85
N LYS A 7 15.86 21.31 5.35
CA LYS A 7 15.58 21.17 3.90
C LYS A 7 14.36 22.01 3.48
N ARG A 8 14.60 22.84 2.46
CA ARG A 8 13.71 23.81 1.82
C ARG A 8 12.52 23.12 1.13
N LYS A 9 11.32 23.68 1.28
CA LYS A 9 10.08 23.30 0.55
C LYS A 9 9.92 24.21 -0.67
N ASN A 10 9.98 23.66 -1.88
CA ASN A 10 9.54 24.32 -3.11
C ASN A 10 8.15 23.78 -3.49
N LYS A 11 7.15 24.68 -3.49
CA LYS A 11 5.75 24.40 -3.82
C LYS A 11 5.50 24.83 -5.27
N LYS A 12 5.34 23.88 -6.20
CA LYS A 12 5.01 24.16 -7.61
C LYS A 12 3.60 23.66 -7.94
N LYS A 13 2.74 24.61 -8.32
CA LYS A 13 1.38 24.44 -8.89
C LYS A 13 1.39 23.56 -10.16
N LYS A 14 0.39 22.69 -10.30
CA LYS A 14 -0.25 22.27 -11.57
C LYS A 14 -1.63 21.70 -11.22
N ASN A 15 -2.71 22.41 -11.56
CA ASN A 15 -3.45 22.47 -12.82
C ASN A 15 -4.43 21.29 -12.97
N LYS A 16 -5.72 21.63 -13.05
CA LYS A 16 -6.90 20.76 -12.96
C LYS A 16 -7.70 20.88 -14.26
N GLN A 17 -7.70 19.82 -15.07
CA GLN A 17 -8.71 19.43 -16.07
C GLN A 17 -8.52 17.90 -16.24
N THR A 18 -9.53 17.03 -16.24
CA THR A 18 -10.62 16.83 -17.22
C THR A 18 -11.74 16.00 -16.57
N LYS A 19 -13.02 16.38 -16.73
CA LYS A 19 -14.06 15.78 -17.60
C LYS A 19 -14.20 14.25 -17.49
N GLY A 20 -15.29 13.84 -16.83
CA GLY A 20 -15.82 12.47 -16.85
C GLY A 20 -16.65 12.21 -18.10
N ILE A 21 -16.67 10.93 -18.47
CA ILE A 21 -17.56 10.31 -19.45
C ILE A 21 -18.54 9.46 -18.65
N GLU A 22 -19.84 9.68 -18.86
CA GLU A 22 -20.90 8.78 -18.45
C GLU A 22 -21.54 8.14 -19.67
N ASN A 23 -22.08 6.95 -19.42
CA ASN A 23 -22.26 5.82 -20.31
C ASN A 23 -23.60 5.81 -21.08
N ASN A 24 -23.58 4.99 -22.15
CA ASN A 24 -24.60 4.05 -22.62
C ASN A 24 -26.03 4.52 -23.00
N ALA A 25 -26.41 4.24 -24.26
CA ALA A 25 -27.58 3.40 -24.60
C ALA A 25 -27.51 3.01 -26.10
N VAL A 26 -27.40 1.71 -26.44
CA VAL A 26 -28.46 0.76 -26.87
C VAL A 26 -28.91 0.93 -28.34
N GLY A 27 -28.81 -0.18 -29.08
CA GLY A 27 -29.35 -0.40 -30.44
C GLY A 27 -28.42 -1.38 -31.18
N ALA A 28 -28.51 -2.70 -30.98
CA ALA A 28 -29.52 -3.61 -31.53
C ALA A 28 -29.67 -3.45 -33.04
N GLU A 29 -28.95 -4.28 -33.82
CA GLU A 29 -29.52 -4.96 -35.00
C GLU A 29 -28.58 -6.07 -35.50
N GLU A 30 -29.24 -7.14 -35.92
CA GLU A 30 -28.74 -8.44 -36.32
C GLU A 30 -28.00 -8.40 -37.65
N SER A 31 -27.02 -9.29 -37.85
CA SER A 31 -26.87 -10.04 -39.09
C SER A 31 -25.91 -11.22 -38.89
N ALA A 32 -26.44 -12.40 -39.19
CA ALA A 32 -25.76 -13.68 -39.18
C ALA A 32 -24.78 -13.85 -40.35
N SER A 33 -23.71 -14.63 -40.14
CA SER A 33 -23.07 -15.53 -41.11
C SER A 33 -21.82 -16.13 -40.45
N SER A 34 -21.91 -17.29 -39.80
CA SER A 34 -21.57 -18.60 -40.37
C SER A 34 -20.21 -18.63 -41.10
N ASN A 35 -19.16 -19.15 -40.45
CA ASN A 35 -18.66 -20.48 -40.77
C ASN A 35 -17.52 -20.93 -39.87
N GLN A 36 -17.63 -22.19 -39.46
CA GLN A 36 -16.69 -22.96 -38.66
C GLN A 36 -15.55 -23.54 -39.52
N ASN A 37 -14.37 -23.57 -38.91
CA ASN A 37 -13.49 -24.73 -38.76
C ASN A 37 -12.84 -25.46 -39.98
N HIS A 38 -11.53 -25.63 -39.74
CA HIS A 38 -10.67 -26.81 -39.96
C HIS A 38 -9.86 -26.98 -41.24
N ALA A 39 -8.61 -27.35 -40.95
CA ALA A 39 -7.54 -27.79 -41.81
C ALA A 39 -7.91 -29.06 -42.59
N ALA A 40 -7.32 -29.19 -43.78
CA ALA A 40 -7.05 -30.47 -44.40
C ALA A 40 -5.77 -30.37 -45.24
N GLU A 41 -4.81 -31.19 -44.81
CA GLU A 41 -3.63 -31.68 -45.50
C GLU A 41 -4.06 -32.55 -46.69
N ILE A 42 -3.56 -32.30 -47.91
CA ILE A 42 -3.66 -33.25 -49.03
C ILE A 42 -2.33 -33.30 -49.79
N ARG A 43 -1.80 -34.53 -49.86
CA ARG A 43 -0.64 -35.01 -50.60
C ARG A 43 -1.01 -35.45 -52.04
N CYS A 44 0.05 -35.71 -52.83
CA CYS A 44 0.13 -36.54 -54.05
C CYS A 44 -0.38 -35.86 -55.35
N ALA A 45 0.20 -36.04 -56.55
CA ALA A 45 1.13 -37.04 -57.11
C ALA A 45 2.00 -36.35 -58.20
N ASP A 46 3.29 -36.67 -58.37
CA ASP A 46 3.81 -37.75 -59.23
C ASP A 46 3.11 -37.94 -60.59
N ALA A 47 3.79 -37.51 -61.66
CA ALA A 47 3.69 -38.08 -62.99
C ALA A 47 4.98 -37.80 -63.79
N HIS A 48 5.78 -38.86 -63.93
CA HIS A 48 6.76 -39.08 -64.98
C HIS A 48 6.08 -39.13 -66.37
N THR A 49 6.77 -38.65 -67.40
CA THR A 49 6.97 -39.31 -68.73
C THR A 49 8.07 -38.54 -69.47
N ASP A 50 9.24 -39.14 -69.63
CA ASP A 50 9.73 -39.80 -70.87
C ASP A 50 10.08 -38.79 -71.96
N ASP A 51 11.36 -38.45 -72.16
CA ASP A 51 12.38 -39.24 -72.88
C ASP A 51 11.99 -39.49 -74.33
N THR A 52 12.59 -38.72 -75.25
CA THR A 52 12.62 -39.06 -76.67
C THR A 52 13.96 -38.61 -77.24
N SER A 53 14.93 -39.50 -77.04
CA SER A 53 16.12 -39.61 -77.87
C SER A 53 15.70 -40.13 -79.25
N GLY A 54 16.24 -39.49 -80.29
CA GLY A 54 16.05 -39.89 -81.68
C GLY A 54 17.23 -39.42 -82.48
N ALA A 55 18.29 -40.24 -82.45
CA ALA A 55 19.39 -40.18 -83.40
C ALA A 55 18.84 -40.43 -84.82
N ASP A 56 19.40 -39.76 -85.83
CA ASP A 56 19.81 -40.51 -87.02
C ASP A 56 20.85 -39.75 -87.85
N GLU A 57 21.59 -40.54 -88.61
CA GLU A 57 22.98 -40.40 -88.98
C GLU A 57 23.24 -39.55 -90.22
N THR A 58 24.35 -38.81 -90.22
CA THR A 58 25.11 -38.54 -91.45
C THR A 58 25.88 -39.80 -91.83
N PRO A 59 26.00 -40.22 -93.12
CA PRO A 59 27.15 -39.75 -93.89
C PRO A 59 27.03 -39.75 -95.44
N SER A 60 27.67 -38.76 -96.06
CA SER A 60 28.71 -38.88 -97.10
C SER A 60 28.57 -39.86 -98.30
N ARG A 61 28.81 -39.27 -99.48
CA ARG A 61 29.72 -39.70 -100.59
C ARG A 61 29.19 -40.41 -101.86
N HIS A 62 29.42 -39.68 -102.97
CA HIS A 62 30.16 -40.06 -104.21
C HIS A 62 29.49 -40.83 -105.37
N VAL A 63 29.34 -40.11 -106.50
CA VAL A 63 29.82 -40.37 -107.89
C VAL A 63 29.62 -41.77 -108.50
N THR A 64 29.02 -41.85 -109.70
CA THR A 64 29.66 -42.38 -110.93
C THR A 64 28.78 -42.26 -112.18
N ASN A 65 29.47 -42.15 -113.32
CA ASN A 65 29.02 -41.98 -114.70
C ASN A 65 28.43 -43.25 -115.35
N GLY A 66 27.75 -43.08 -116.49
CA GLY A 66 27.59 -44.10 -117.55
C GLY A 66 26.18 -44.09 -118.14
N ALA A 67 25.85 -43.48 -119.29
CA ALA A 67 26.35 -43.66 -120.67
C ALA A 67 26.10 -45.05 -121.27
N LYS A 68 25.08 -45.16 -122.15
CA LYS A 68 25.05 -45.83 -123.47
C LYS A 68 23.60 -45.83 -124.00
N VAL A 69 23.25 -45.09 -125.05
CA VAL A 69 23.52 -45.30 -126.50
C VAL A 69 22.73 -46.48 -127.08
N SER A 70 21.79 -46.16 -127.97
CA SER A 70 21.32 -46.95 -129.11
C SER A 70 20.45 -46.02 -129.98
N SER A 71 20.93 -45.40 -131.06
CA SER A 71 21.28 -45.91 -132.41
C SER A 71 20.05 -46.13 -133.33
N LEU A 72 19.94 -45.32 -134.39
CA LEU A 72 19.52 -45.61 -135.79
C LEU A 72 19.01 -44.28 -136.40
N ALA A 73 19.61 -43.62 -137.40
CA ALA A 73 20.01 -44.01 -138.77
C ALA A 73 18.96 -43.56 -139.82
N GLU A 74 19.46 -42.91 -140.87
CA GLU A 74 18.83 -42.66 -142.18
C GLU A 74 17.64 -41.67 -142.17
N ASN A 75 17.36 -40.82 -143.14
CA ASN A 75 17.92 -40.49 -144.45
C ASN A 75 17.42 -39.04 -144.69
N GLU A 76 18.25 -38.13 -145.18
CA GLU A 76 18.14 -37.66 -146.57
C GLU A 76 17.50 -36.27 -146.66
N LYS A 77 18.18 -35.44 -147.45
CA LYS A 77 17.84 -34.09 -147.90
C LYS A 77 16.33 -33.88 -147.98
N HIS A 78 15.82 -32.72 -147.57
CA HIS A 78 15.12 -31.76 -148.43
C HIS A 78 14.83 -30.46 -147.66
N SER A 79 14.89 -29.36 -148.40
CA SER A 79 14.49 -27.98 -148.09
C SER A 79 15.04 -27.31 -146.82
N ARG A 80 16.27 -26.80 -146.97
CA ARG A 80 16.59 -25.42 -146.57
C ARG A 80 15.60 -24.46 -147.22
N MET A 81 14.41 -24.27 -146.64
CA MET A 81 13.53 -23.16 -146.98
C MET A 81 12.43 -22.88 -145.95
N ASP A 82 12.38 -23.59 -144.81
CA ASP A 82 11.39 -23.31 -143.74
C ASP A 82 11.98 -23.35 -142.32
N THR A 83 13.32 -23.39 -142.19
CA THR A 83 14.03 -23.40 -140.88
C THR A 83 14.43 -22.00 -140.37
N GLU A 84 14.26 -20.98 -141.21
CA GLU A 84 14.46 -19.57 -140.87
C GLU A 84 13.31 -19.01 -140.00
N PRO A 85 12.02 -19.30 -140.26
CA PRO A 85 10.95 -18.90 -139.33
C PRO A 85 11.04 -19.63 -137.97
N THR A 86 11.49 -20.89 -137.90
CA THR A 86 11.62 -21.65 -136.63
C THR A 86 12.79 -21.20 -135.77
N SER A 87 13.89 -20.74 -136.37
CA SER A 87 15.00 -20.13 -135.61
C SER A 87 14.64 -18.72 -135.14
N GLN A 88 13.89 -17.95 -135.95
CA GLN A 88 13.37 -16.64 -135.57
C GLN A 88 12.30 -16.71 -134.47
N GLU A 89 11.44 -17.74 -134.50
CA GLU A 89 10.48 -18.06 -133.42
C GLU A 89 11.22 -18.37 -132.10
N LYS A 90 12.30 -19.17 -132.16
CA LYS A 90 13.18 -19.44 -131.01
C LYS A 90 13.86 -18.18 -130.49
N ILE A 91 14.31 -17.27 -131.35
CA ILE A 91 14.90 -15.98 -130.93
C ILE A 91 13.84 -15.14 -130.21
N LYS A 92 12.61 -15.04 -130.74
CA LYS A 92 11.51 -14.34 -130.07
C LYS A 92 11.12 -14.99 -128.74
N GLN A 93 11.16 -16.31 -128.64
CA GLN A 93 10.90 -17.06 -127.40
C GLN A 93 11.99 -16.79 -126.36
N LEU A 94 13.26 -16.91 -126.74
CA LEU A 94 14.40 -16.62 -125.87
C LEU A 94 14.42 -15.16 -125.41
N GLN A 95 14.00 -14.23 -126.27
CA GLN A 95 13.86 -12.82 -125.91
C GLN A 95 12.75 -12.64 -124.85
N ARG A 96 11.57 -13.26 -125.05
CA ARG A 96 10.49 -13.25 -124.06
C ARG A 96 10.89 -13.90 -122.74
N ASP A 97 11.62 -15.01 -122.77
CA ASP A 97 12.10 -15.71 -121.59
C ASP A 97 13.16 -14.88 -120.84
N LYS A 98 14.05 -14.19 -121.57
CA LYS A 98 15.02 -13.25 -121.01
C LYS A 98 14.33 -12.06 -120.33
N ASP A 99 13.33 -11.48 -120.99
CA ASP A 99 12.57 -10.35 -120.45
C ASP A 99 11.75 -10.77 -119.21
N ALA A 100 11.15 -11.97 -119.26
CA ALA A 100 10.46 -12.56 -118.10
C ALA A 100 11.43 -12.90 -116.95
N HIS A 101 12.64 -13.36 -117.26
CA HIS A 101 13.69 -13.58 -116.27
C HIS A 101 14.10 -12.27 -115.60
N MET A 102 14.37 -11.21 -116.38
CA MET A 102 14.68 -9.87 -115.83
C MET A 102 13.56 -9.34 -114.94
N GLN A 103 12.28 -9.52 -115.31
CA GLN A 103 11.17 -9.10 -114.46
C GLN A 103 11.10 -9.90 -113.15
N LYS A 104 11.27 -11.23 -113.20
CA LYS A 104 11.32 -12.07 -111.99
C LYS A 104 12.50 -11.68 -111.08
N GLU A 105 13.65 -11.42 -111.68
CA GLU A 105 14.86 -10.96 -111.00
C GLU A 105 14.61 -9.62 -110.31
N ALA A 106 14.07 -8.63 -111.02
CA ALA A 106 13.71 -7.32 -110.45
C ALA A 106 12.70 -7.42 -109.28
N ILE A 107 11.65 -8.25 -109.41
CA ILE A 107 10.68 -8.50 -108.33
C ILE A 107 11.35 -9.17 -107.12
N SER A 108 12.25 -10.14 -107.37
CA SER A 108 12.96 -10.82 -106.30
C SER A 108 13.93 -9.89 -105.56
N GLU A 109 14.59 -8.98 -106.29
CA GLU A 109 15.50 -7.97 -105.74
C GLU A 109 14.74 -6.94 -104.89
N GLU A 110 13.56 -6.48 -105.33
CA GLU A 110 12.70 -5.60 -104.55
C GLU A 110 12.20 -6.27 -103.25
N LYS A 111 11.79 -7.54 -103.33
CA LYS A 111 11.42 -8.33 -102.13
C LYS A 111 12.59 -8.48 -101.16
N LEU A 112 13.80 -8.77 -101.66
CA LEU A 112 15.01 -8.83 -100.82
C LEU A 112 15.29 -7.50 -100.13
N LYS A 113 15.12 -6.38 -100.84
CA LYS A 113 15.28 -5.04 -100.27
C LYS A 113 14.24 -4.74 -99.20
N GLN A 114 12.99 -5.18 -99.39
CA GLN A 114 11.93 -5.01 -98.39
C GLN A 114 12.16 -5.88 -97.15
N LEU A 115 12.53 -7.15 -97.33
CA LEU A 115 12.92 -8.05 -96.25
C LEU A 115 14.14 -7.54 -95.47
N GLY A 116 15.12 -6.92 -96.15
CA GLY A 116 16.25 -6.27 -95.51
C GLY A 116 15.82 -5.16 -94.55
N LYS A 117 14.94 -4.24 -95.00
CA LYS A 117 14.39 -3.18 -94.16
C LYS A 117 13.57 -3.71 -92.98
N GLU A 118 12.76 -4.75 -93.21
CA GLU A 118 11.97 -5.38 -92.15
C GLU A 118 12.86 -6.05 -91.11
N LYS A 119 13.91 -6.76 -91.55
CA LYS A 119 14.92 -7.35 -90.66
C LYS A 119 15.58 -6.28 -89.79
N ASP A 120 16.02 -5.19 -90.37
CA ASP A 120 16.65 -4.09 -89.63
C ASP A 120 15.66 -3.44 -88.63
N ALA A 121 14.41 -3.24 -89.04
CA ALA A 121 13.37 -2.73 -88.16
C ALA A 121 13.04 -3.70 -87.01
N ASN A 122 13.05 -5.01 -87.26
CA ASN A 122 12.83 -6.03 -86.23
C ASN A 122 14.00 -6.11 -85.26
N LEU A 123 15.25 -6.05 -85.74
CA LEU A 123 16.45 -5.98 -84.89
C LEU A 123 16.40 -4.76 -83.95
N LEU A 124 15.96 -3.60 -84.46
CA LEU A 124 15.79 -2.40 -83.64
C LEU A 124 14.70 -2.58 -82.56
N LYS A 125 13.56 -3.18 -82.91
CA LYS A 125 12.48 -3.48 -81.94
C LYS A 125 12.95 -4.46 -80.88
N GLU A 126 13.68 -5.51 -81.28
CA GLU A 126 14.25 -6.51 -80.36
C GLU A 126 15.22 -5.86 -79.38
N SER A 127 16.14 -5.01 -79.87
CA SER A 127 17.06 -4.25 -79.01
C SER A 127 16.32 -3.35 -78.01
N ASN A 128 15.26 -2.65 -78.44
CA ASN A 128 14.44 -1.82 -77.54
C ASN A 128 13.68 -2.67 -76.49
N LEU A 129 13.16 -3.83 -76.88
CA LEU A 129 12.47 -4.75 -75.97
C LEU A 129 13.45 -5.32 -74.93
N GLU A 130 14.67 -5.70 -75.34
CA GLU A 130 15.72 -6.14 -74.42
C GLU A 130 16.09 -5.07 -73.40
N GLU A 131 16.25 -3.81 -73.84
CA GLU A 131 16.51 -2.69 -72.93
C GLU A 131 15.35 -2.52 -71.94
N ARG A 132 14.11 -2.59 -72.42
CA ARG A 132 12.93 -2.47 -71.56
C ARG A 132 12.84 -3.61 -70.54
N ILE A 133 13.17 -4.84 -70.93
CA ILE A 133 13.23 -6.00 -70.02
C ILE A 133 14.28 -5.76 -68.92
N LYS A 134 15.49 -5.29 -69.29
CA LYS A 134 16.54 -4.97 -68.32
C LYS A 134 16.09 -3.91 -67.32
N GLN A 135 15.46 -2.82 -67.80
CA GLN A 135 14.91 -1.77 -66.93
C GLN A 135 13.86 -2.32 -65.94
N LEU A 136 12.91 -3.12 -66.43
CA LEU A 136 11.87 -3.73 -65.58
C LEU A 136 12.46 -4.70 -64.56
N GLN A 137 13.49 -5.47 -64.92
CA GLN A 137 14.20 -6.33 -63.98
C GLN A 137 14.87 -5.52 -62.87
N THR A 138 15.54 -4.41 -63.19
CA THR A 138 16.14 -3.52 -62.19
C THR A 138 15.08 -2.90 -61.28
N GLU A 139 13.96 -2.45 -61.86
CA GLU A 139 12.86 -1.86 -61.08
C GLU A 139 12.24 -2.89 -60.13
N ASN A 140 11.97 -4.10 -60.61
CA ASN A 140 11.42 -5.20 -59.79
C ASN A 140 12.38 -5.58 -58.66
N ASN A 141 13.70 -5.66 -58.94
CA ASN A 141 14.70 -5.88 -57.91
C ASN A 141 14.70 -4.78 -56.83
N ASN A 142 14.54 -3.51 -57.23
CA ASN A 142 14.46 -2.39 -56.29
C ASN A 142 13.18 -2.45 -55.44
N HIS A 143 12.02 -2.78 -56.04
CA HIS A 143 10.76 -2.93 -55.30
C HIS A 143 10.84 -4.07 -54.29
N ARG A 144 11.35 -5.24 -54.69
CA ARG A 144 11.57 -6.38 -53.81
C ARG A 144 12.49 -6.05 -52.63
N HIS A 145 13.54 -5.25 -52.87
CA HIS A 145 14.43 -4.81 -51.79
C HIS A 145 13.72 -3.85 -50.81
N LYS A 146 12.90 -2.93 -51.32
CA LYS A 146 12.09 -2.03 -50.48
C LYS A 146 11.05 -2.80 -49.66
N GLU A 147 10.39 -3.77 -50.27
CA GLU A 147 9.42 -4.64 -49.62
C GLU A 147 10.05 -5.40 -48.45
N ALA A 148 11.21 -6.04 -48.68
CA ALA A 148 11.96 -6.72 -47.62
C ALA A 148 12.35 -5.75 -46.47
N SER A 149 12.75 -4.52 -46.80
CA SER A 149 13.07 -3.50 -45.77
C SER A 149 11.84 -3.07 -44.97
N PHE A 150 10.67 -2.97 -45.59
CA PHE A 150 9.42 -2.66 -44.87
C PHE A 150 8.98 -3.83 -43.99
N GLU A 151 9.11 -5.06 -44.47
CA GLU A 151 8.76 -6.26 -43.70
C GLU A 151 9.64 -6.40 -42.44
N GLU A 152 10.94 -6.10 -42.54
CA GLU A 152 11.83 -6.03 -41.37
C GLU A 152 11.38 -4.98 -40.34
N LYS A 153 11.00 -3.78 -40.80
CA LYS A 153 10.47 -2.71 -39.93
C LYS A 153 9.16 -3.10 -39.26
N ILE A 154 8.28 -3.81 -39.98
CA ILE A 154 7.02 -4.32 -39.43
C ILE A 154 7.31 -5.33 -38.33
N MET A 155 8.20 -6.30 -38.57
CA MET A 155 8.60 -7.29 -37.55
C MET A 155 9.20 -6.62 -36.32
N GLN A 156 10.06 -5.62 -36.50
CA GLN A 156 10.66 -4.88 -35.38
C GLN A 156 9.59 -4.12 -34.57
N SER A 157 8.66 -3.44 -35.24
CA SER A 157 7.57 -2.72 -34.58
C SER A 157 6.65 -3.67 -33.82
N GLN A 158 6.35 -4.85 -34.36
CA GLN A 158 5.54 -5.86 -33.68
C GLN A 158 6.21 -6.40 -32.41
N LYS A 159 7.54 -6.60 -32.45
CA LYS A 159 8.33 -6.99 -31.26
C LYS A 159 8.27 -5.91 -30.18
N GLU A 160 8.41 -4.64 -30.56
CA GLU A 160 8.33 -3.50 -29.64
C GLU A 160 6.94 -3.38 -29.00
N ILE A 161 5.87 -3.49 -29.78
CA ILE A 161 4.49 -3.52 -29.28
C ILE A 161 4.30 -4.65 -28.25
N SER A 162 4.81 -5.84 -28.55
CA SER A 162 4.71 -7.00 -27.65
C SER A 162 5.48 -6.78 -26.34
N SER A 163 6.64 -6.12 -26.41
CA SER A 163 7.44 -5.75 -25.24
C SER A 163 6.72 -4.71 -24.37
N LEU A 164 6.21 -3.64 -24.99
CA LEU A 164 5.47 -2.58 -24.29
C LEU A 164 4.20 -3.12 -23.63
N LYS A 165 3.45 -3.99 -24.31
CA LYS A 165 2.26 -4.64 -23.74
C LYS A 165 2.58 -5.46 -22.48
N ARG A 166 3.73 -6.15 -22.46
CA ARG A 166 4.19 -6.89 -21.28
C ARG A 166 4.56 -5.95 -20.14
N GLN A 167 5.22 -4.84 -20.46
CA GLN A 167 5.59 -3.83 -19.47
C GLN A 167 4.35 -3.16 -18.87
N GLU A 168 3.36 -2.81 -19.69
CA GLU A 168 2.07 -2.24 -19.27
C GLU A 168 1.36 -3.17 -18.29
N ALA A 169 1.21 -4.45 -18.63
CA ALA A 169 0.61 -5.45 -17.73
C ALA A 169 1.36 -5.56 -16.38
N GLY A 170 2.70 -5.47 -16.39
CA GLY A 170 3.50 -5.46 -15.17
C GLY A 170 3.30 -4.20 -14.32
N GLN A 171 3.11 -3.04 -14.96
CA GLN A 171 2.81 -1.78 -14.28
C GLN A 171 1.40 -1.76 -13.70
N GLU A 172 0.41 -2.29 -14.42
CA GLU A 172 -0.98 -2.42 -13.93
C GLU A 172 -1.06 -3.28 -12.66
N GLU A 173 -0.35 -4.42 -12.64
CA GLU A 173 -0.30 -5.29 -11.46
C GLU A 173 0.37 -4.57 -10.27
N LYS A 174 1.45 -3.83 -10.52
CA LYS A 174 2.10 -3.02 -9.47
C LYS A 174 1.18 -1.93 -8.93
N ILE A 175 0.38 -1.29 -9.79
CA ILE A 175 -0.61 -0.29 -9.38
C ILE A 175 -1.68 -0.94 -8.49
N ARG A 176 -2.17 -2.13 -8.88
CA ARG A 176 -3.16 -2.88 -8.09
C ARG A 176 -2.62 -3.24 -6.71
N GLN A 177 -1.39 -3.72 -6.62
CA GLN A 177 -0.74 -4.03 -5.34
C GLN A 177 -0.60 -2.80 -4.44
N LEU A 178 -0.14 -1.67 -5.00
CA LEU A 178 -0.05 -0.41 -4.26
C LEU A 178 -1.40 0.12 -3.79
N GLN A 179 -2.47 -0.10 -4.55
CA GLN A 179 -3.83 0.24 -4.13
C GLN A 179 -4.28 -0.62 -2.94
N MET A 180 -4.05 -1.94 -3.00
CA MET A 180 -4.37 -2.84 -1.88
C MET A 180 -3.58 -2.48 -0.61
N GLU A 181 -2.27 -2.20 -0.73
CA GLU A 181 -1.45 -1.76 0.40
C GLU A 181 -1.98 -0.45 0.99
N LYS A 182 -2.33 0.52 0.14
CA LYS A 182 -2.92 1.79 0.58
C LYS A 182 -4.20 1.58 1.37
N ASP A 183 -5.09 0.70 0.91
CA ASP A 183 -6.36 0.43 1.60
C ASP A 183 -6.12 -0.21 2.97
N VAL A 184 -5.14 -1.13 3.08
CA VAL A 184 -4.71 -1.70 4.37
C VAL A 184 -4.15 -0.63 5.30
N TYR A 185 -3.34 0.31 4.81
CA TYR A 185 -2.83 1.41 5.64
C TYR A 185 -3.94 2.33 6.12
N LEU A 186 -4.92 2.66 5.27
CA LEU A 186 -6.07 3.46 5.66
C LEU A 186 -6.91 2.79 6.75
N GLN A 187 -7.11 1.47 6.66
CA GLN A 187 -7.79 0.71 7.72
C GLN A 187 -7.03 0.80 9.05
N LYS A 188 -5.71 0.58 9.03
CA LYS A 188 -4.87 0.68 10.24
C LYS A 188 -4.89 2.08 10.85
N GLU A 189 -4.89 3.12 10.02
CA GLU A 189 -4.98 4.51 10.47
C GLU A 189 -6.30 4.76 11.21
N ALA A 190 -7.43 4.31 10.65
CA ALA A 190 -8.73 4.39 11.32
C ALA A 190 -8.77 3.61 12.65
N GLU A 191 -8.18 2.42 12.71
CA GLU A 191 -8.06 1.65 13.95
C GLU A 191 -7.25 2.39 15.02
N PHE A 192 -6.13 3.02 14.65
CA PHE A 192 -5.35 3.83 15.57
C PHE A 192 -6.09 5.07 16.06
N GLU A 193 -6.85 5.74 15.18
CA GLU A 193 -7.64 6.92 15.53
C GLU A 193 -8.75 6.58 16.54
N MET A 194 -9.42 5.44 16.36
CA MET A 194 -10.40 4.92 17.34
C MET A 194 -9.75 4.64 18.69
N LYS A 195 -8.60 3.94 18.71
CA LYS A 195 -7.88 3.64 19.95
C LYS A 195 -7.39 4.90 20.66
N ASN A 196 -6.94 5.89 19.91
CA ASN A 196 -6.53 7.17 20.47
C ASN A 196 -7.70 7.93 21.11
N SER A 197 -8.87 7.91 20.45
CA SER A 197 -10.10 8.50 20.99
C SER A 197 -10.55 7.81 22.28
N GLN A 198 -10.47 6.47 22.34
CA GLN A 198 -10.75 5.71 23.54
C GLN A 198 -9.80 6.09 24.68
N LEU A 199 -8.49 6.06 24.44
CA LEU A 199 -7.49 6.44 25.46
C LEU A 199 -7.68 7.87 25.96
N GLN A 200 -8.06 8.80 25.08
CA GLN A 200 -8.35 10.17 25.49
C GLN A 200 -9.59 10.24 26.40
N SER A 201 -10.62 9.44 26.13
CA SER A 201 -11.81 9.36 26.99
C SER A 201 -11.49 8.75 28.37
N GLU A 202 -10.65 7.70 28.41
CA GLU A 202 -10.18 7.09 29.65
C GLU A 202 -9.34 8.06 30.48
N LYS A 203 -8.41 8.79 29.82
CA LYS A 203 -7.62 9.84 30.46
C LYS A 203 -8.49 10.90 31.13
N ASN A 204 -9.52 11.38 30.43
CA ASN A 204 -10.45 12.37 30.98
C ASN A 204 -11.24 11.81 32.18
N SER A 205 -11.65 10.54 32.12
CA SER A 205 -12.33 9.87 33.24
C SER A 205 -11.43 9.79 34.48
N TRP A 206 -10.14 9.46 34.31
CA TRP A 206 -9.18 9.42 35.41
C TRP A 206 -8.92 10.78 36.02
N LEU A 207 -8.75 11.83 35.20
CA LEU A 207 -8.59 13.21 35.69
C LEU A 207 -9.79 13.68 36.52
N GLN A 208 -11.01 13.30 36.11
CA GLN A 208 -12.21 13.61 36.87
C GLN A 208 -12.22 12.89 38.23
N LYS A 209 -11.83 11.60 38.27
CA LYS A 209 -11.73 10.85 39.53
C LYS A 209 -10.67 11.45 40.45
N GLU A 210 -9.52 11.83 39.91
CA GLU A 210 -8.43 12.49 40.65
C GLU A 210 -8.92 13.79 41.29
N SER A 211 -9.61 14.65 40.52
CA SER A 211 -10.21 15.89 41.03
C SER A 211 -11.22 15.60 42.17
N GLY A 212 -12.04 14.56 42.04
CA GLY A 212 -12.98 14.15 43.09
C GLY A 212 -12.29 13.62 44.35
N PHE A 213 -11.15 12.93 44.22
CA PHE A 213 -10.35 12.52 45.37
C PHE A 213 -9.68 13.70 46.07
N GLU A 214 -9.16 14.67 45.31
CA GLU A 214 -8.55 15.89 45.85
C GLU A 214 -9.56 16.72 46.68
N GLU A 215 -10.80 16.84 46.18
CA GLU A 215 -11.88 17.49 46.92
C GLU A 215 -12.19 16.77 48.23
N ARG A 216 -12.28 15.43 48.19
CA ARG A 216 -12.56 14.62 49.39
C ARG A 216 -11.42 14.69 50.40
N ILE A 217 -10.17 14.72 49.96
CA ILE A 217 -9.00 14.91 50.82
C ILE A 217 -9.09 16.29 51.51
N SER A 218 -9.40 17.34 50.75
CA SER A 218 -9.56 18.69 51.30
C SER A 218 -10.67 18.76 52.37
N GLN A 219 -11.80 18.09 52.14
CA GLN A 219 -12.87 17.98 53.14
C GLN A 219 -12.41 17.27 54.43
N LEU A 220 -11.72 16.14 54.30
CA LEU A 220 -11.21 15.39 55.45
C LEU A 220 -10.16 16.18 56.24
N VAL A 221 -9.28 16.92 55.57
CA VAL A 221 -8.30 17.80 56.23
C VAL A 221 -9.01 18.85 57.09
N ASN A 222 -10.02 19.52 56.54
CA ASN A 222 -10.82 20.51 57.29
C ASN A 222 -11.54 19.88 58.50
N GLU A 223 -12.07 18.66 58.35
CA GLU A 223 -12.69 17.94 59.47
C GLU A 223 -11.68 17.60 60.57
N VAL A 224 -10.47 17.16 60.21
CA VAL A 224 -9.39 16.89 61.15
C VAL A 224 -8.99 18.15 61.92
N GLU A 225 -8.84 19.30 61.25
CA GLU A 225 -8.55 20.58 61.90
C GLU A 225 -9.65 20.98 62.92
N LYS A 226 -10.92 20.79 62.54
CA LYS A 226 -12.06 21.04 63.42
C LYS A 226 -12.10 20.10 64.62
N LEU A 227 -11.75 18.83 64.45
CA LEU A 227 -11.66 17.88 65.56
C LEU A 227 -10.45 18.20 66.45
N ASN A 228 -9.33 18.63 65.87
CA ASN A 228 -8.13 19.00 66.60
C ASN A 228 -8.35 20.23 67.48
N SER A 229 -9.04 21.26 66.98
CA SER A 229 -9.41 22.44 67.80
C SER A 229 -10.35 22.07 68.96
N LYS A 230 -11.29 21.15 68.74
CA LYS A 230 -12.12 20.60 69.84
C LYS A 230 -11.30 19.83 70.86
N ARG A 231 -10.33 19.02 70.41
CA ARG A 231 -9.44 18.26 71.30
C ARG A 231 -8.66 19.21 72.21
N VAL A 232 -8.03 20.23 71.65
CA VAL A 232 -7.28 21.25 72.42
C VAL A 232 -8.17 21.94 73.45
N SER A 233 -9.38 22.36 73.07
CA SER A 233 -10.31 22.99 74.02
C SER A 233 -10.75 22.05 75.15
N LEU A 234 -10.86 20.74 74.88
CA LEU A 234 -11.16 19.75 75.92
C LEU A 234 -9.95 19.48 76.82
N GLU A 235 -8.74 19.41 76.25
CA GLU A 235 -7.48 19.28 77.00
C GLU A 235 -7.31 20.45 77.99
N GLU A 236 -7.57 21.70 77.54
CA GLU A 236 -7.53 22.89 78.42
C GLU A 236 -8.54 22.80 79.59
N LYS A 237 -9.76 22.32 79.33
CA LYS A 237 -10.76 22.12 80.39
C LYS A 237 -10.37 21.02 81.38
N VAL A 238 -9.72 19.96 80.91
CA VAL A 238 -9.21 18.90 81.78
C VAL A 238 -8.13 19.47 82.71
N GLU A 239 -7.17 20.23 82.16
CA GLU A 239 -6.12 20.87 82.96
C GLU A 239 -6.69 21.84 84.01
N GLU A 240 -7.74 22.59 83.67
CA GLU A 240 -8.44 23.47 84.62
C GLU A 240 -9.10 22.68 85.76
N MET A 241 -9.82 21.59 85.44
CA MET A 241 -10.44 20.72 86.45
C MET A 241 -9.39 20.04 87.34
N GLU A 242 -8.26 19.60 86.79
CA GLU A 242 -7.15 19.02 87.55
C GLU A 242 -6.58 20.02 88.58
N LYS A 243 -6.39 21.28 88.19
CA LYS A 243 -5.99 22.36 89.11
C LYS A 243 -7.04 22.62 90.20
N GLU A 244 -8.33 22.55 89.87
CA GLU A 244 -9.38 22.70 90.88
C GLU A 244 -9.35 21.55 91.90
N ILE A 245 -9.15 20.31 91.44
CA ILE A 245 -9.00 19.13 92.30
C ILE A 245 -7.81 19.30 93.24
N GLU A 246 -6.63 19.67 92.72
CA GLU A 246 -5.44 19.89 93.54
C GLU A 246 -5.67 20.95 94.64
N ASN A 247 -6.30 22.07 94.28
CA ASN A 247 -6.66 23.12 95.23
C ASN A 247 -7.65 22.63 96.31
N ARG A 248 -8.60 21.76 95.96
CA ARG A 248 -9.55 21.16 96.92
C ARG A 248 -8.83 20.21 97.87
N VAL A 249 -7.95 19.36 97.35
CA VAL A 249 -7.14 18.43 98.15
C VAL A 249 -6.26 19.19 99.15
N GLN A 250 -5.61 20.29 98.74
CA GLN A 250 -4.83 21.12 99.67
C GLN A 250 -5.68 21.71 100.80
N LYS A 251 -6.90 22.18 100.49
CA LYS A 251 -7.83 22.66 101.51
C LYS A 251 -8.29 21.56 102.46
N GLU A 252 -8.52 20.36 101.95
CA GLU A 252 -8.88 19.19 102.75
C GLU A 252 -7.76 18.84 103.74
N VAL A 253 -6.51 18.73 103.27
CA VAL A 253 -5.34 18.51 104.14
C VAL A 253 -5.23 19.57 105.22
N HIS A 254 -5.38 20.86 104.88
CA HIS A 254 -5.34 21.94 105.86
C HIS A 254 -6.46 21.84 106.92
N LEU A 255 -7.66 21.42 106.52
CA LEU A 255 -8.77 21.20 107.43
C LEU A 255 -8.52 19.98 108.34
N GLU A 256 -7.97 18.90 107.81
CA GLU A 256 -7.57 17.73 108.61
C GLU A 256 -6.52 18.08 109.67
N GLU A 257 -5.50 18.86 109.31
CA GLU A 257 -4.50 19.38 110.27
C GLU A 257 -5.16 20.21 111.37
N ARG A 258 -6.10 21.09 111.00
CA ARG A 258 -6.84 21.93 111.95
C ARG A 258 -7.72 21.10 112.88
N ILE A 259 -8.37 20.05 112.36
CA ILE A 259 -9.14 19.09 113.17
C ILE A 259 -8.21 18.39 114.16
N SER A 260 -7.04 17.90 113.72
CA SER A 260 -6.07 17.25 114.62
C SER A 260 -5.64 18.18 115.75
N GLN A 261 -5.32 19.44 115.46
CA GLN A 261 -4.97 20.43 116.49
C GLN A 261 -6.10 20.66 117.50
N LEU A 262 -7.35 20.75 117.02
CA LEU A 262 -8.51 20.93 117.90
C LEU A 262 -8.76 19.69 118.76
N VAL A 263 -8.52 18.49 118.24
CA VAL A 263 -8.61 17.24 119.01
C VAL A 263 -7.59 17.24 120.15
N ASP A 264 -6.33 17.58 119.87
CA ASP A 264 -5.27 17.68 120.89
C ASP A 264 -5.62 18.72 121.98
N GLU A 265 -6.17 19.87 121.58
CA GLU A 265 -6.61 20.91 122.52
C GLU A 265 -7.75 20.41 123.42
N VAL A 266 -8.74 19.71 122.85
CA VAL A 266 -9.84 19.11 123.60
C VAL A 266 -9.33 18.06 124.59
N GLU A 267 -8.39 17.19 124.19
CA GLU A 267 -7.78 16.19 125.10
C GLU A 267 -7.05 16.86 126.27
N ASN A 268 -6.27 17.90 125.99
CA ASN A 268 -5.58 18.68 127.02
C ASN A 268 -6.57 19.35 127.99
N LEU A 269 -7.58 20.04 127.47
CA LEU A 269 -8.65 20.65 128.29
C LEU A 269 -9.40 19.60 129.12
N ASN A 270 -9.64 18.41 128.57
CA ASN A 270 -10.27 17.29 129.28
C ASN A 270 -9.37 16.78 130.43
N SER A 271 -8.05 16.69 130.22
CA SER A 271 -7.09 16.36 131.28
C SER A 271 -7.09 17.39 132.42
N MET A 272 -7.16 18.68 132.08
CA MET A 272 -7.28 19.78 133.05
C MET A 272 -8.60 19.67 133.83
N ARG A 273 -9.72 19.39 133.14
CA ARG A 273 -11.03 19.19 133.77
C ARG A 273 -10.99 18.06 134.80
N VAL A 274 -10.47 16.88 134.44
CA VAL A 274 -10.35 15.72 135.35
C VAL A 274 -9.47 16.04 136.57
N SER A 275 -8.36 16.75 136.37
CA SER A 275 -7.49 17.21 137.46
C SER A 275 -8.21 18.17 138.42
N LEU A 276 -8.94 19.14 137.88
CA LEU A 276 -9.75 20.07 138.66
C LEU A 276 -10.89 19.36 139.40
N GLU A 277 -11.62 18.45 138.75
CA GLU A 277 -12.64 17.60 139.38
C GLU A 277 -12.05 16.81 140.56
N GLY A 278 -10.84 16.27 140.41
CA GLY A 278 -10.10 15.62 141.50
C GLY A 278 -9.84 16.55 142.68
N LYS A 279 -9.36 17.78 142.42
CA LYS A 279 -9.16 18.80 143.46
C LYS A 279 -10.47 19.22 144.14
N VAL A 280 -11.55 19.38 143.38
CA VAL A 280 -12.89 19.70 143.91
C VAL A 280 -13.36 18.61 144.87
N LYS A 281 -13.28 17.32 144.48
CA LYS A 281 -13.62 16.19 145.37
C LYS A 281 -12.77 16.16 146.64
N GLU A 282 -11.48 16.47 146.56
CA GLU A 282 -10.61 16.55 147.73
C GLU A 282 -11.03 17.70 148.68
N ILE A 283 -11.35 18.86 148.12
CA ILE A 283 -11.86 20.01 148.87
C ILE A 283 -13.22 19.68 149.52
N GLU A 284 -14.13 19.04 148.79
CA GLU A 284 -15.42 18.57 149.33
C GLU A 284 -15.22 17.61 150.50
N LYS A 285 -14.29 16.65 150.39
CA LYS A 285 -13.94 15.74 151.49
C LYS A 285 -13.37 16.49 152.70
N LYS A 286 -12.51 17.50 152.48
CA LYS A 286 -11.99 18.36 153.56
C LYS A 286 -13.12 19.16 154.22
N ARG A 287 -14.05 19.70 153.44
CA ARG A 287 -15.23 20.43 153.93
C ARG A 287 -16.13 19.52 154.77
N GLU A 288 -16.45 18.31 154.30
CA GLU A 288 -17.26 17.35 155.06
C GLU A 288 -16.57 16.95 156.36
N ASN A 289 -15.27 16.64 156.32
CA ASN A 289 -14.49 16.31 157.52
C ASN A 289 -14.46 17.49 158.52
N TRP A 290 -14.33 18.73 158.04
CA TRP A 290 -14.42 19.92 158.87
C TRP A 290 -15.82 20.08 159.49
N PHE A 291 -16.89 19.87 158.71
CA PHE A 291 -18.27 19.95 159.18
C PHE A 291 -18.58 18.88 160.24
N GLN A 292 -18.11 17.64 160.05
CA GLN A 292 -18.21 16.57 161.06
C GLN A 292 -17.49 16.95 162.35
N LYS A 293 -16.27 17.51 162.27
CA LYS A 293 -15.54 18.01 163.44
C LYS A 293 -16.30 19.13 164.15
N GLU A 294 -16.91 20.04 163.41
CA GLU A 294 -17.68 21.16 163.96
C GLU A 294 -18.97 20.67 164.64
N VAL A 295 -19.70 19.73 164.03
CA VAL A 295 -20.89 19.11 164.64
C VAL A 295 -20.51 18.35 165.91
N ILE A 296 -19.43 17.57 165.90
CA ILE A 296 -18.91 16.89 167.10
C ILE A 296 -18.55 17.92 168.18
N SER A 297 -17.90 19.02 167.81
CA SER A 297 -17.56 20.13 168.72
C SER A 297 -18.83 20.78 169.31
N TYR A 298 -19.84 21.07 168.49
CA TYR A 298 -21.13 21.64 168.92
C TYR A 298 -21.89 20.69 169.86
N ILE A 299 -21.91 19.38 169.55
CA ILE A 299 -22.51 18.36 170.42
C ILE A 299 -21.77 18.28 171.76
N LEU A 300 -20.43 18.25 171.75
CA LEU A 300 -19.61 18.30 172.97
C LEU A 300 -19.90 19.56 173.79
N MET A 301 -20.06 20.71 173.14
CA MET A 301 -20.39 21.98 173.80
C MET A 301 -21.80 21.94 174.44
N LEU A 302 -22.79 21.36 173.75
CA LEU A 302 -24.14 21.15 174.29
C LEU A 302 -24.16 20.15 175.44
N VAL A 303 -23.33 19.10 175.42
CA VAL A 303 -23.16 18.16 176.55
C VAL A 303 -22.54 18.87 177.76
N VAL A 304 -21.59 19.77 177.54
CA VAL A 304 -20.99 20.57 178.62
C VAL A 304 -22.00 21.59 179.19
N LEU A 305 -22.80 22.25 178.34
CA LEU A 305 -23.82 23.21 178.77
C LEU A 305 -25.03 22.54 179.46
N SER A 306 -25.42 21.32 179.06
CA SER A 306 -26.49 20.56 179.71
C SER A 306 -26.07 19.93 181.04
N GLY A 307 -24.76 19.74 181.28
CA GLY A 307 -24.20 19.37 182.59
C GLY A 307 -24.18 20.49 183.64
N LEU A 308 -24.48 21.75 183.26
CA LEU A 308 -24.56 22.91 184.14
C LEU A 308 -25.96 23.15 184.76
N CYS A 309 -26.90 22.23 184.59
CA CYS A 309 -28.26 22.30 185.17
C CYS A 309 -28.53 21.34 186.35
N CYS A 310 -27.48 20.78 186.97
CA CYS A 310 -27.58 20.08 188.26
C CYS A 310 -26.64 20.72 189.29
#